data_AF-A0A8E2JB24-F1
#
_entry.id   AF-A0A8E2JB24-F1
#
_cell.length_a   1.000
_cell.length_b   1.000
_cell.length_c   1.000
_cell.angle_alpha   90.00
_cell.angle_beta   90.00
_cell.angle_gamma   90.00
#
_symmetry.space_group_name_H-M   'P 1'
#
loop_
_entity.id
_entity.type
_entity.pdbx_description
1 polymer ?
#
loop_
_entity_poly.entity_id
_entity_poly.type
_entity_poly.pdbx_seq_one_letter_code
_entity_poly.pdbx_strand_id
1 'polypeptide(L)'
;MVGVPSSKGCSTCRTRSIKCDEAQPSCYQCRRGGRKCPGYRRDLKFVDESAKLQDKVDGKRDESSTPKSSATSVRGPTRELDNQISRRSSAKPDVRSPAVPKLGIRMSSRYLEQEGIVASFIQDIFPLGRSTVQLSFIGSWLWHVPEVLQKNHAMDFAAEALALVYFAKKANSMDTLVRSHWAYANALRDLSRALQDHSSRFASETLCATLLLVHYENFVEIPGTSWIAHAGGASRLIQLRGPDRHRSGFDCAMFMASRGYLVCLNALPRQRRPSARL
;
A
#
# COMPACT_ATOMS: atom_id res chain seq x y z
N MET A 1 18.41 28.05 -15.89
CA MET A 1 18.10 26.66 -16.25
C MET A 1 18.09 26.54 -17.77
N VAL A 2 19.20 26.12 -18.36
CA VAL A 2 19.38 25.92 -19.81
C VAL A 2 19.24 24.43 -20.11
N GLY A 3 18.47 24.05 -21.13
CA GLY A 3 18.57 22.70 -21.71
C GLY A 3 17.29 21.85 -21.86
N VAL A 4 16.07 22.38 -21.66
CA VAL A 4 14.87 21.67 -22.15
C VAL A 4 14.54 22.20 -23.55
N PRO A 5 14.67 21.41 -24.62
CA PRO A 5 14.29 21.86 -25.96
C PRO A 5 12.79 22.13 -25.98
N SER A 6 12.41 23.41 -25.97
CA SER A 6 11.01 23.86 -25.92
C SER A 6 10.29 23.72 -27.26
N SER A 7 10.97 23.27 -28.32
CA SER A 7 10.45 23.31 -29.68
C SER A 7 9.16 22.49 -29.81
N LYS A 8 8.16 23.06 -30.48
CA LYS A 8 6.85 22.42 -30.73
C LYS A 8 6.84 21.56 -32.00
N GLY A 9 7.92 21.57 -32.80
CA GLY A 9 8.05 20.78 -34.03
C GLY A 9 7.92 19.27 -33.84
N CYS A 10 7.62 18.54 -34.92
CA CYS A 10 7.53 17.07 -34.90
C CYS A 10 8.88 16.42 -34.59
N SER A 11 8.87 15.17 -34.11
CA SER A 11 10.11 14.48 -33.71
C SER A 11 11.13 14.36 -34.85
N THR A 12 10.68 14.11 -36.09
CA THR A 12 11.56 14.06 -37.27
C THR A 12 12.29 15.38 -37.53
N CYS A 13 11.61 16.52 -37.41
CA CYS A 13 12.24 17.83 -37.58
C CYS A 13 13.20 18.14 -36.43
N ARG A 14 12.86 17.74 -35.19
CA ARG A 14 13.74 17.92 -34.02
C ARG A 14 15.02 17.10 -34.13
N THR A 15 14.93 15.82 -34.49
CA THR A 15 16.10 14.95 -34.69
C THR A 15 17.02 15.48 -35.79
N ARG A 16 16.44 16.10 -36.82
CA ARG A 16 17.19 16.71 -37.92
C ARG A 16 17.64 18.15 -37.65
N SER A 17 17.31 18.71 -36.49
CA SER A 17 17.60 20.10 -36.13
C SER A 17 17.15 21.12 -37.20
N ILE A 18 15.99 20.88 -37.83
CA ILE A 18 15.39 21.78 -38.84
C ILE A 18 14.11 22.43 -38.32
N LYS A 19 13.79 23.63 -38.80
CA LYS A 19 12.56 24.36 -38.43
C LYS A 19 11.32 23.59 -38.92
N CYS A 20 10.39 23.33 -38.01
CA CYS A 20 9.10 22.72 -38.31
C CYS A 20 8.03 23.80 -38.47
N ASP A 21 7.14 23.61 -39.43
CA ASP A 21 6.01 24.47 -39.74
C ASP A 21 4.73 24.11 -38.97
N GLU A 22 4.75 23.06 -38.16
CA GLU A 22 3.66 22.67 -37.25
C GLU A 22 2.28 22.37 -37.90
N ALA A 23 2.24 22.21 -39.23
CA ALA A 23 1.02 21.88 -39.96
C ALA A 23 0.47 20.48 -39.66
N GLN A 24 -0.85 20.38 -39.43
CA GLN A 24 -1.57 19.11 -39.27
C GLN A 24 -2.22 18.67 -40.59
N PRO A 25 -2.27 17.37 -40.93
CA PRO A 25 -1.79 16.20 -40.16
C PRO A 25 -0.28 15.90 -40.32
N SER A 26 0.42 16.57 -41.25
CA SER A 26 1.85 16.37 -41.51
C SER A 26 2.56 17.67 -41.83
N CYS A 27 3.76 17.84 -41.29
CA CYS A 27 4.61 19.00 -41.56
C CYS A 27 5.05 19.08 -43.03
N TYR A 28 5.19 20.29 -43.58
CA TYR A 28 5.65 20.51 -44.96
C TYR A 28 7.03 19.90 -45.22
N GLN A 29 7.97 20.03 -44.27
CA GLN A 29 9.31 19.46 -44.40
C GLN A 29 9.29 17.92 -44.49
N CYS A 30 8.34 17.31 -43.80
CA CYS A 30 8.11 15.87 -43.77
C CYS A 30 7.54 15.42 -45.13
N ARG A 31 6.50 16.13 -45.60
CA ARG A 31 5.82 15.87 -46.88
C ARG A 31 6.74 16.05 -48.08
N ARG A 32 7.43 17.19 -48.16
CA ARG A 32 8.41 17.48 -49.23
C ARG A 32 9.56 16.48 -49.20
N GLY A 33 9.98 16.05 -48.01
CA GLY A 33 11.02 15.06 -47.84
C GLY A 33 10.58 13.61 -48.01
N GLY A 34 9.33 13.34 -48.42
CA GLY A 34 8.79 11.98 -48.64
C GLY A 34 8.73 11.11 -47.38
N ARG A 35 8.71 11.70 -46.18
CA ARG A 35 8.73 10.96 -44.90
C ARG A 35 7.38 11.04 -44.19
N LYS A 36 7.01 9.95 -43.53
CA LYS A 36 5.83 9.89 -42.67
C LYS A 36 6.04 10.76 -41.43
N CYS A 37 5.20 11.79 -41.24
CA CYS A 37 5.24 12.65 -40.06
C CYS A 37 4.66 11.89 -38.85
N PRO A 38 5.40 11.73 -37.75
CA PRO A 38 4.91 11.07 -36.53
C PRO A 38 3.95 11.96 -35.70
N GLY A 39 3.71 13.20 -36.14
CA GLY A 39 2.91 14.18 -35.41
C GLY A 39 3.69 14.92 -34.33
N TYR A 40 2.96 15.56 -33.42
CA TYR A 40 3.47 16.55 -32.46
C TYR A 40 3.41 16.10 -30.99
N ARG A 41 3.02 14.84 -30.72
CA ARG A 41 2.97 14.31 -29.35
C ARG A 41 4.37 14.28 -28.75
N ARG A 42 4.51 14.81 -27.53
CA ARG A 42 5.73 14.72 -26.74
C ARG A 42 5.66 13.44 -25.90
N ASP A 43 6.67 12.59 -26.01
CA ASP A 43 6.81 11.48 -25.08
C ASP A 43 7.10 12.05 -23.69
N LEU A 44 6.30 11.64 -22.70
CA LEU A 44 6.53 12.01 -21.31
C LEU A 44 7.77 11.27 -20.82
N LYS A 45 8.83 12.02 -20.49
CA LYS A 45 10.03 11.48 -19.87
C LYS A 45 10.01 11.81 -18.39
N PHE A 46 9.88 10.78 -17.55
CA PHE A 46 10.13 10.92 -16.12
C PHE A 46 11.63 11.07 -15.90
N VAL A 47 12.02 12.17 -15.27
CA VAL A 47 13.41 12.46 -14.90
C VAL A 47 13.49 12.36 -13.39
N ASP A 48 14.34 11.47 -12.91
CA ASP A 48 14.62 11.34 -11.47
C ASP A 48 15.46 12.53 -11.01
N GLU A 49 14.90 13.36 -10.13
CA GLU A 49 15.57 14.52 -9.54
C GLU A 49 16.00 14.29 -8.08
N SER A 50 15.86 13.07 -7.56
CA SER A 50 16.16 12.75 -6.15
C SER A 50 17.59 13.16 -5.75
N ALA A 51 18.59 12.88 -6.58
CA ALA A 51 19.98 13.29 -6.33
C ALA A 51 20.16 14.83 -6.27
N LYS A 52 19.45 15.59 -7.11
CA LYS A 52 19.55 17.06 -7.12
C LYS A 52 18.86 17.72 -5.92
N LEU A 53 17.93 17.01 -5.30
CA LEU A 53 17.21 17.48 -4.11
C LEU A 53 17.96 17.14 -2.83
N GLN A 54 18.72 16.04 -2.79
CA GLN A 54 19.59 15.69 -1.66
C GLN A 54 20.65 16.77 -1.40
N ASP A 55 21.34 17.23 -2.45
CA ASP A 55 22.35 18.30 -2.33
C ASP A 55 21.79 19.63 -1.78
N LYS A 56 20.49 19.90 -1.98
CA LYS A 56 19.83 21.10 -1.45
C LYS A 56 19.38 20.97 0.00
N VAL A 57 19.17 19.75 0.48
CA VAL A 57 18.77 19.47 1.87
C VAL A 57 20.01 19.45 2.77
N ASP A 58 21.14 18.94 2.28
CA ASP A 58 22.40 18.91 3.03
C ASP A 58 23.08 20.29 3.09
N GLY A 59 22.88 21.16 2.09
CA GLY A 59 23.42 22.52 2.06
C GLY A 59 22.75 23.55 2.98
N LYS A 60 21.76 23.18 3.80
CA LYS A 60 21.03 24.10 4.70
C LYS A 60 21.15 23.75 6.19
N ARG A 61 22.07 22.84 6.55
CA ARG A 61 22.18 22.29 7.90
C ARG A 61 23.32 22.84 8.77
N ASP A 62 23.95 23.93 8.34
CA ASP A 62 24.85 24.71 9.20
C ASP A 62 24.24 26.09 9.46
N GLU A 63 23.57 26.24 10.61
CA GLU A 63 23.80 27.33 11.58
C GLU A 63 22.80 27.29 12.75
N SER A 64 23.37 27.23 13.96
CA SER A 64 22.81 27.64 15.26
C SER A 64 21.75 26.77 15.96
N SER A 65 22.17 26.07 17.02
CA SER A 65 22.01 26.52 18.42
C SER A 65 22.01 25.34 19.41
N THR A 66 23.04 25.30 20.26
CA THR A 66 23.09 24.47 21.47
C THR A 66 22.27 25.13 22.59
N PRO A 67 21.76 24.34 23.55
CA PRO A 67 22.11 24.69 24.92
C PRO A 67 22.52 23.47 25.76
N LYS A 68 23.52 23.72 26.58
CA LYS A 68 24.01 22.90 27.68
C LYS A 68 22.92 22.72 28.73
N SER A 69 22.85 21.57 29.39
CA SER A 69 22.16 21.44 30.67
C SER A 69 23.01 20.63 31.64
N SER A 70 23.31 21.33 32.72
CA SER A 70 24.19 21.01 33.83
C SER A 70 23.59 19.95 34.74
N ALA A 71 24.46 19.12 35.31
CA ALA A 71 24.15 18.21 36.39
C ALA A 71 23.71 18.97 37.65
N THR A 72 22.73 18.44 38.40
CA THR A 72 22.71 18.56 39.86
C THR A 72 22.02 17.34 40.48
N SER A 73 22.77 16.68 41.35
CA SER A 73 22.39 15.57 42.22
C SER A 73 21.69 16.10 43.46
N VAL A 74 20.57 15.50 43.88
CA VAL A 74 20.14 15.55 45.29
C VAL A 74 19.74 14.15 45.75
N ARG A 75 20.38 13.78 46.86
CA ARG A 75 20.37 12.50 47.58
C ARG A 75 19.19 12.48 48.58
N GLY A 76 18.64 11.28 48.87
CA GLY A 76 17.46 11.05 49.72
C GLY A 76 17.63 11.33 51.23
N PRO A 77 16.71 10.83 52.08
CA PRO A 77 17.02 9.58 52.79
C PRO A 77 15.86 8.58 53.03
N THR A 78 16.25 7.29 52.98
CA THR A 78 15.88 6.05 53.77
C THR A 78 14.52 5.92 54.49
N ARG A 79 13.72 4.85 54.23
CA ARG A 79 13.61 3.50 54.89
C ARG A 79 13.22 3.58 56.40
N GLU A 80 12.17 2.93 56.94
CA GLU A 80 11.87 1.48 57.13
C GLU A 80 10.40 1.36 57.66
N LEU A 81 9.53 0.47 57.17
CA LEU A 81 9.23 -0.92 57.61
C LEU A 81 7.98 -1.02 58.52
N ASP A 82 6.89 -1.65 58.07
CA ASP A 82 6.31 -2.88 58.68
C ASP A 82 4.96 -3.31 58.05
N ASN A 83 5.04 -4.37 57.24
CA ASN A 83 4.50 -5.72 57.47
C ASN A 83 3.07 -5.98 58.02
N GLN A 84 2.42 -6.95 57.35
CA GLN A 84 1.30 -7.83 57.76
C GLN A 84 -0.11 -7.20 57.75
N ILE A 85 -1.23 -7.81 57.31
CA ILE A 85 -1.72 -9.19 57.45
C ILE A 85 -2.77 -9.47 56.33
N SER A 86 -2.69 -10.67 55.75
CA SER A 86 -3.69 -11.31 54.88
C SER A 86 -5.09 -11.47 55.52
N ARG A 87 -6.14 -11.47 54.67
CA ARG A 87 -7.35 -12.33 54.68
C ARG A 87 -8.66 -11.53 54.47
N ARG A 88 -9.28 -11.66 53.28
CA ARG A 88 -10.63 -12.26 53.20
C ARG A 88 -11.07 -12.64 51.79
N SER A 89 -11.64 -13.83 51.76
CA SER A 89 -12.17 -14.67 50.70
C SER A 89 -13.36 -14.08 49.91
N SER A 90 -13.40 -14.50 48.64
CA SER A 90 -14.53 -14.83 47.75
C SER A 90 -15.96 -14.78 48.29
N ALA A 91 -16.88 -14.19 47.52
CA ALA A 91 -18.07 -14.86 46.95
C ALA A 91 -18.92 -13.87 46.11
N LYS A 92 -19.37 -14.32 44.93
CA LYS A 92 -20.37 -13.66 44.06
C LYS A 92 -21.77 -14.17 44.42
N PRO A 93 -22.86 -13.39 44.25
CA PRO A 93 -24.19 -13.95 44.10
C PRO A 93 -24.62 -14.06 42.63
N ASP A 94 -25.30 -15.18 42.40
CA ASP A 94 -25.89 -15.73 41.17
C ASP A 94 -27.25 -15.06 40.88
N VAL A 95 -27.46 -14.61 39.64
CA VAL A 95 -28.79 -14.21 39.13
C VAL A 95 -29.00 -14.89 37.78
N ARG A 96 -29.91 -15.86 37.76
CA ARG A 96 -30.35 -16.62 36.58
C ARG A 96 -31.25 -15.77 35.69
N SER A 97 -30.80 -15.47 34.48
CA SER A 97 -31.64 -14.94 33.39
C SER A 97 -32.17 -16.06 32.49
N PRO A 98 -33.38 -15.95 31.93
CA PRO A 98 -34.02 -17.00 31.15
C PRO A 98 -33.36 -17.18 29.78
N ALA A 99 -33.30 -18.43 29.32
CA ALA A 99 -32.63 -18.84 28.10
C ALA A 99 -33.38 -18.38 26.84
N VAL A 100 -32.72 -17.57 26.02
CA VAL A 100 -33.12 -17.29 24.63
C VAL A 100 -32.60 -18.44 23.75
N PRO A 101 -33.40 -19.00 22.81
CA PRO A 101 -32.97 -20.10 21.96
C PRO A 101 -31.82 -19.62 21.05
N LYS A 102 -30.61 -20.15 21.30
CA LYS A 102 -29.44 -19.91 20.46
C LYS A 102 -29.60 -20.73 19.18
N LEU A 103 -29.97 -20.07 18.08
CA LEU A 103 -29.74 -20.58 16.74
C LEU A 103 -28.21 -20.73 16.58
N GLY A 104 -27.72 -21.96 16.71
CA GLY A 104 -26.31 -22.26 16.86
C GLY A 104 -25.53 -22.16 15.55
N ILE A 105 -25.22 -20.93 15.12
CA ILE A 105 -24.08 -20.70 14.23
C ILE A 105 -22.84 -20.65 15.12
N ARG A 106 -22.09 -21.75 15.18
CA ARG A 106 -20.83 -21.84 15.92
C ARG A 106 -19.73 -21.15 15.10
N MET A 107 -19.80 -19.83 14.93
CA MET A 107 -18.69 -19.08 14.36
C MET A 107 -17.51 -19.10 15.33
N SER A 108 -16.30 -19.31 14.83
CA SER A 108 -15.11 -19.22 15.67
C SER A 108 -14.98 -17.78 16.20
N SER A 109 -14.66 -17.62 17.49
CA SER A 109 -14.46 -16.31 18.13
C SER A 109 -13.45 -15.45 17.37
N ARG A 110 -12.48 -16.07 16.69
CA ARG A 110 -11.46 -15.41 15.89
C ARG A 110 -12.02 -14.71 14.66
N TYR A 111 -13.05 -15.28 14.02
CA TYR A 111 -13.66 -14.67 12.82
C TYR A 111 -14.41 -13.39 13.17
N LEU A 112 -15.18 -13.39 14.25
CA LEU A 112 -15.88 -12.20 14.72
C LEU A 112 -14.91 -11.09 15.14
N GLU A 113 -13.80 -11.46 15.80
CA GLU A 113 -12.73 -10.51 16.13
C GLU A 113 -12.10 -9.91 14.86
N GLN A 114 -11.75 -10.75 13.88
CA GLN A 114 -11.17 -10.32 12.62
C GLN A 114 -12.09 -9.38 11.84
N GLU A 115 -13.37 -9.75 11.69
CA GLU A 115 -14.36 -8.90 11.02
C GLU A 115 -14.52 -7.55 11.73
N GLY A 116 -14.58 -7.55 13.07
CA GLY A 116 -14.65 -6.33 13.86
C GLY A 116 -13.45 -5.41 13.66
N ILE A 117 -12.23 -5.98 13.66
CA ILE A 117 -10.98 -5.23 13.42
C ILE A 117 -10.96 -4.63 12.02
N VAL A 118 -11.26 -5.42 10.99
CA VAL A 118 -11.26 -4.96 9.59
C VAL A 118 -12.36 -3.91 9.35
N ALA A 119 -13.56 -4.11 9.89
CA ALA A 119 -14.65 -3.15 9.78
C ALA A 119 -14.29 -1.81 10.46
N SER A 120 -13.69 -1.85 11.65
CA SER A 120 -13.25 -0.65 12.37
C SER A 120 -12.17 0.11 11.59
N PHE A 121 -11.22 -0.62 10.99
CA PHE A 121 -10.20 -0.02 10.12
C PHE A 121 -10.81 0.68 8.90
N ILE A 122 -11.78 0.06 8.24
CA ILE A 122 -12.45 0.65 7.08
C ILE A 122 -13.21 1.93 7.46
N GLN A 123 -13.90 1.92 8.60
CA GLN A 123 -14.60 3.10 9.12
C GLN A 123 -13.62 4.24 9.44
N ASP A 124 -12.46 3.93 10.04
CA ASP A 124 -11.42 4.92 10.34
C ASP A 124 -10.78 5.53 9.08
N ILE A 125 -10.59 4.73 8.02
CA ILE A 125 -10.05 5.21 6.74
C ILE A 125 -11.09 6.01 5.93
N PHE A 126 -12.38 5.72 6.12
CA PHE A 126 -13.48 6.38 5.42
C PHE A 126 -14.53 6.93 6.40
N PRO A 127 -14.19 7.98 7.17
CA PRO A 127 -15.06 8.50 8.22
C PRO A 127 -16.38 9.10 7.71
N LEU A 128 -16.45 9.44 6.42
CA LEU A 128 -17.64 9.98 5.75
C LEU A 128 -18.49 8.91 5.05
N GLY A 129 -18.19 7.62 5.23
CA GLY A 129 -18.93 6.52 4.62
C GLY A 129 -18.52 6.18 3.18
N ARG A 130 -19.36 5.38 2.51
CA ARG A 130 -19.08 4.87 1.14
C ARG A 130 -18.98 6.04 0.16
N SER A 131 -17.82 6.20 -0.46
CA SER A 131 -17.59 7.19 -1.51
C SER A 131 -16.99 6.52 -2.74
N THR A 132 -17.48 6.90 -3.92
CA THR A 132 -16.90 6.52 -5.22
C THR A 132 -15.70 7.37 -5.59
N VAL A 133 -15.50 8.49 -4.89
CA VAL A 133 -14.32 9.36 -5.02
C VAL A 133 -13.17 8.70 -4.27
N GLN A 134 -11.98 8.70 -4.88
CA GLN A 134 -10.76 8.16 -4.27
C GLN A 134 -10.27 9.07 -3.13
N LEU A 135 -10.97 9.02 -1.99
CA LEU A 135 -10.69 9.82 -0.80
C LEU A 135 -9.55 9.24 0.06
N SER A 136 -9.16 7.98 -0.20
CA SER A 136 -8.08 7.29 0.48
C SER A 136 -7.01 6.86 -0.51
N PHE A 137 -5.75 6.88 -0.06
CA PHE A 137 -4.60 6.34 -0.79
C PHE A 137 -4.80 4.87 -1.19
N ILE A 138 -5.57 4.10 -0.40
CA ILE A 138 -5.87 2.69 -0.67
C ILE A 138 -6.89 2.55 -1.81
N GLY A 139 -7.86 3.48 -1.90
CA GLY A 139 -8.93 3.48 -2.89
C GLY A 139 -10.24 2.87 -2.39
N SER A 140 -11.33 3.18 -3.09
CA SER A 140 -12.71 2.85 -2.68
C SER A 140 -13.04 1.35 -2.64
N TRP A 141 -12.23 0.51 -3.29
CA TRP A 141 -12.45 -0.94 -3.32
C TRP A 141 -12.39 -1.59 -1.92
N LEU A 142 -11.71 -0.96 -0.95
CA LEU A 142 -11.61 -1.46 0.41
C LEU A 142 -13.00 -1.64 1.07
N TRP A 143 -14.01 -0.88 0.65
CA TRP A 143 -15.40 -1.02 1.10
C TRP A 143 -16.04 -2.37 0.78
N HIS A 144 -15.55 -3.06 -0.25
CA HIS A 144 -16.05 -4.38 -0.63
C HIS A 144 -15.43 -5.50 0.20
N VAL A 145 -14.31 -5.25 0.89
CA VAL A 145 -13.57 -6.29 1.61
C VAL A 145 -14.44 -7.06 2.61
N PRO A 146 -15.27 -6.42 3.47
CA PRO A 146 -16.12 -7.14 4.41
C PRO A 146 -17.11 -8.09 3.73
N GLU A 147 -17.59 -7.76 2.52
CA GLU A 147 -18.55 -8.59 1.76
C GLU A 147 -17.87 -9.83 1.12
N VAL A 148 -16.54 -9.81 1.00
CA VAL A 148 -15.75 -10.90 0.41
C VAL A 148 -14.87 -11.64 1.42
N LEU A 149 -14.81 -11.18 2.68
CA LEU A 149 -14.10 -11.89 3.76
C LEU A 149 -14.61 -13.33 3.90
N GLN A 150 -13.73 -14.19 4.43
CA GLN A 150 -13.95 -15.61 4.68
C GLN A 150 -14.03 -16.49 3.41
N LYS A 151 -13.95 -15.91 2.22
CA LYS A 151 -13.90 -16.67 0.95
C LYS A 151 -12.50 -17.17 0.63
N ASN A 152 -11.46 -16.54 1.17
CA ASN A 152 -10.07 -16.86 0.86
C ASN A 152 -9.14 -16.49 2.03
N HIS A 153 -8.47 -17.50 2.58
CA HIS A 153 -7.63 -17.31 3.77
C HIS A 153 -6.48 -16.31 3.54
N ALA A 154 -5.89 -16.27 2.34
CA ALA A 154 -4.81 -15.34 2.03
C ALA A 154 -5.30 -13.89 2.10
N MET A 155 -6.48 -13.63 1.55
CA MET A 155 -7.12 -12.31 1.61
C MET A 155 -7.50 -11.94 3.04
N ASP A 156 -8.05 -12.89 3.79
CA ASP A 156 -8.47 -12.71 5.17
C ASP A 156 -7.28 -12.29 6.06
N PHE A 157 -6.19 -13.05 6.02
CA PHE A 157 -4.95 -12.72 6.74
C PHE A 157 -4.35 -11.40 6.26
N ALA A 158 -4.40 -11.08 4.97
CA ALA A 158 -3.89 -9.81 4.44
C ALA A 158 -4.71 -8.61 4.94
N ALA A 159 -6.04 -8.74 5.00
CA ALA A 159 -6.93 -7.72 5.54
C ALA A 159 -6.70 -7.51 7.04
N GLU A 160 -6.58 -8.61 7.81
CA GLU A 160 -6.25 -8.59 9.24
C GLU A 160 -4.90 -7.90 9.47
N ALA A 161 -3.87 -8.28 8.71
CA ALA A 161 -2.54 -7.70 8.83
C ALA A 161 -2.55 -6.18 8.59
N LEU A 162 -3.21 -5.72 7.52
CA LEU A 162 -3.30 -4.30 7.19
C LEU A 162 -4.05 -3.49 8.25
N ALA A 163 -5.17 -4.01 8.75
CA ALA A 163 -5.94 -3.36 9.80
C ALA A 163 -5.14 -3.29 11.11
N LEU A 164 -4.45 -4.38 11.50
CA LEU A 164 -3.65 -4.44 12.71
C LEU A 164 -2.45 -3.49 12.66
N VAL A 165 -1.72 -3.41 11.54
CA VAL A 165 -0.57 -2.48 11.45
C VAL A 165 -1.03 -1.01 11.56
N TYR A 166 -2.19 -0.67 10.97
CA TYR A 166 -2.78 0.66 11.12
C TYR A 166 -3.03 0.99 12.58
N PHE A 167 -3.74 0.12 13.31
CA PHE A 167 -4.02 0.35 14.73
C PHE A 167 -2.78 0.28 15.61
N ALA A 168 -1.82 -0.59 15.29
CA ALA A 168 -0.54 -0.67 16.00
C ALA A 168 0.22 0.65 15.92
N LYS A 169 0.31 1.26 14.73
CA LYS A 169 0.94 2.58 14.54
C LYS A 169 0.14 3.69 15.22
N LYS A 170 -1.19 3.69 15.09
CA LYS A 170 -2.07 4.70 15.69
C LYS A 170 -2.02 4.70 17.22
N ALA A 171 -1.99 3.51 17.83
CA ALA A 171 -1.94 3.33 19.29
C ALA A 171 -0.51 3.19 19.85
N ASN A 172 0.52 3.20 18.98
CA ASN A 172 1.91 2.90 19.33
C ASN A 172 2.08 1.57 20.12
N SER A 173 1.35 0.53 19.71
CA SER A 173 1.28 -0.77 20.40
C SER A 173 2.17 -1.82 19.73
N MET A 174 3.23 -2.24 20.42
CA MET A 174 4.14 -3.27 19.92
C MET A 174 3.50 -4.66 19.86
N ASP A 175 2.62 -5.02 20.80
CA ASP A 175 1.91 -6.30 20.78
C ASP A 175 1.04 -6.43 19.52
N THR A 176 0.29 -5.38 19.21
CA THR A 176 -0.54 -5.31 18.00
C THR A 176 0.31 -5.38 16.73
N LEU A 177 1.50 -4.76 16.74
CA LEU A 177 2.46 -4.82 15.64
C LEU A 177 3.02 -6.24 15.45
N VAL A 178 3.29 -6.98 16.52
CA VAL A 178 3.73 -8.39 16.42
C VAL A 178 2.61 -9.25 15.82
N ARG A 179 1.36 -9.04 16.24
CA ARG A 179 0.19 -9.71 15.65
C ARG A 179 0.03 -9.37 14.16
N SER A 180 0.26 -8.11 13.77
CA SER A 180 0.18 -7.70 12.37
C SER A 180 1.23 -8.41 11.50
N HIS A 181 2.47 -8.52 12.00
CA HIS A 181 3.53 -9.27 11.30
C HIS A 181 3.22 -10.76 11.18
N TRP A 182 2.64 -11.36 12.22
CA TRP A 182 2.22 -12.76 12.18
C TRP A 182 1.13 -13.00 11.14
N ALA A 183 0.11 -12.12 11.08
CA ALA A 183 -0.95 -12.19 10.07
C ALA A 183 -0.36 -12.00 8.65
N TYR A 184 0.55 -11.04 8.45
CA TYR A 184 1.25 -10.82 7.18
C TYR A 184 2.02 -12.07 6.72
N ALA A 185 2.76 -12.73 7.62
CA ALA A 185 3.50 -13.95 7.30
C ALA A 185 2.58 -15.10 6.87
N ASN A 186 1.42 -15.26 7.51
CA ASN A 186 0.43 -16.25 7.10
C ASN A 186 -0.23 -15.89 5.77
N ALA A 187 -0.53 -14.60 5.53
CA ALA A 187 -1.04 -14.12 4.26
C ALA A 187 -0.09 -14.44 3.10
N LEU A 188 1.22 -14.26 3.27
CA LEU A 188 2.22 -14.63 2.27
C LEU A 188 2.22 -16.13 1.98
N ARG A 189 2.14 -16.97 3.04
CA ARG A 189 2.10 -18.42 2.90
C ARG A 189 0.87 -18.88 2.11
N ASP A 190 -0.30 -18.35 2.45
CA ASP A 190 -1.55 -18.74 1.81
C ASP A 190 -1.69 -18.13 0.42
N LEU A 191 -1.18 -16.92 0.19
CA LEU A 191 -1.12 -16.32 -1.14
C LEU A 191 -0.24 -17.16 -2.07
N SER A 192 0.91 -17.64 -1.59
CA SER A 192 1.77 -18.54 -2.36
C SER A 192 1.05 -19.82 -2.78
N ARG A 193 0.24 -20.42 -1.88
CA ARG A 193 -0.59 -21.59 -2.21
C ARG A 193 -1.68 -21.26 -3.22
N ALA A 194 -2.38 -20.14 -3.04
CA ALA A 194 -3.44 -19.69 -3.95
C ALA A 194 -2.89 -19.44 -5.37
N LEU A 195 -1.67 -18.92 -5.50
CA LEU A 195 -1.02 -18.72 -6.79
C LEU A 195 -0.61 -20.02 -7.51
N GLN A 196 -0.38 -21.10 -6.75
CA GLN A 196 -0.05 -22.43 -7.29
C GLN A 196 -1.30 -23.21 -7.71
N ASP A 197 -2.44 -22.94 -7.08
CA ASP A 197 -3.70 -23.59 -7.40
C ASP A 197 -4.37 -22.99 -8.65
N HIS A 198 -4.74 -23.85 -9.60
CA HIS A 198 -5.34 -23.43 -10.87
C HIS A 198 -6.70 -22.74 -10.70
N SER A 199 -7.46 -23.10 -9.66
CA SER A 199 -8.80 -22.55 -9.44
C SER A 199 -8.77 -21.14 -8.84
N SER A 200 -7.84 -20.90 -7.92
CA SER A 200 -7.78 -19.66 -7.12
C SER A 200 -6.73 -18.65 -7.59
N ARG A 201 -5.73 -19.05 -8.39
CA ARG A 201 -4.61 -18.17 -8.80
C ARG A 201 -5.01 -16.87 -9.47
N PHE A 202 -6.17 -16.83 -10.13
CA PHE A 202 -6.69 -15.64 -10.79
C PHE A 202 -7.94 -15.08 -10.12
N ALA A 203 -8.40 -15.64 -9.00
CA ALA A 203 -9.60 -15.20 -8.28
C ALA A 203 -9.46 -13.76 -7.76
N SER A 204 -10.56 -13.03 -7.63
CA SER A 204 -10.58 -11.63 -7.16
C SER A 204 -9.94 -11.48 -5.78
N GLU A 205 -10.15 -12.44 -4.92
CA GLU A 205 -9.59 -12.55 -3.58
C GLU A 205 -8.07 -12.65 -3.61
N THR A 206 -7.49 -13.39 -4.58
CA THR A 206 -6.03 -13.50 -4.75
C THR A 206 -5.40 -12.16 -5.15
N LEU A 207 -6.07 -11.40 -6.04
CA LEU A 207 -5.62 -10.05 -6.39
C LEU A 207 -5.78 -9.12 -5.18
N CYS A 208 -6.92 -9.15 -4.51
CA CYS A 208 -7.21 -8.36 -3.32
C CYS A 208 -6.16 -8.60 -2.22
N ALA A 209 -5.84 -9.86 -1.91
CA ALA A 209 -4.79 -10.23 -0.98
C ALA A 209 -3.44 -9.60 -1.37
N THR A 210 -3.07 -9.68 -2.64
CA THR A 210 -1.83 -9.08 -3.15
C THR A 210 -1.83 -7.56 -2.94
N LEU A 211 -2.95 -6.88 -3.21
CA LEU A 211 -3.07 -5.42 -3.02
C LEU A 211 -3.02 -5.01 -1.55
N LEU A 212 -3.72 -5.74 -0.68
CA LEU A 212 -3.68 -5.51 0.77
C LEU A 212 -2.25 -5.62 1.31
N LEU A 213 -1.44 -6.56 0.81
CA LEU A 213 -0.03 -6.69 1.19
C LEU A 213 0.84 -5.54 0.67
N VAL A 214 0.59 -5.02 -0.54
CA VAL A 214 1.25 -3.78 -1.00
C VAL A 214 1.00 -2.65 -0.01
N HIS A 215 -0.25 -2.48 0.43
CA HIS A 215 -0.58 -1.44 1.41
C HIS A 215 0.04 -1.71 2.78
N TYR A 216 0.08 -2.96 3.24
CA TYR A 216 0.72 -3.32 4.50
C TYR A 216 2.18 -2.87 4.54
N GLU A 217 2.93 -3.12 3.47
CA GLU A 217 4.34 -2.76 3.40
C GLU A 217 4.57 -1.26 3.34
N ASN A 218 3.67 -0.52 2.69
CA ASN A 218 3.67 0.94 2.73
C ASN A 218 3.42 1.45 4.16
N PHE A 219 2.59 0.76 4.95
CA PHE A 219 2.38 1.10 6.36
C PHE A 219 3.57 0.75 7.23
N VAL A 220 4.22 -0.40 7.10
CA VAL A 220 5.36 -0.77 7.97
C VAL A 220 6.62 0.04 7.66
N GLU A 221 6.69 0.72 6.51
CA GLU A 221 7.90 1.41 6.04
C GLU A 221 9.11 0.45 6.02
N ILE A 222 8.89 -0.79 5.55
CA ILE A 222 9.96 -1.79 5.44
C ILE A 222 11.06 -1.21 4.53
N PRO A 223 12.30 -1.04 5.00
CA PRO A 223 13.38 -0.53 4.16
C PRO A 223 13.59 -1.42 2.94
N GLY A 224 13.49 -0.85 1.73
CA GLY A 224 13.83 -1.53 0.47
C GLY A 224 12.71 -1.61 -0.57
N THR A 225 12.87 -2.53 -1.52
CA THR A 225 12.03 -2.68 -2.72
C THR A 225 10.89 -3.70 -2.54
N SER A 226 10.51 -4.05 -1.31
CA SER A 226 9.48 -5.07 -1.03
C SER A 226 8.13 -4.71 -1.65
N TRP A 227 7.68 -3.46 -1.45
CA TRP A 227 6.42 -2.97 -2.03
C TRP A 227 6.46 -2.96 -3.56
N ILE A 228 7.64 -2.76 -4.16
CA ILE A 228 7.86 -2.82 -5.61
C ILE A 228 7.65 -4.25 -6.12
N ALA A 229 8.11 -5.26 -5.37
CA ALA A 229 7.91 -6.66 -5.73
C ALA A 229 6.42 -7.04 -5.68
N HIS A 230 5.70 -6.69 -4.60
CA HIS A 230 4.25 -6.96 -4.51
C HIS A 230 3.43 -6.18 -5.53
N ALA A 231 3.75 -4.90 -5.73
CA ALA A 231 3.05 -4.09 -6.72
C ALA A 231 3.34 -4.60 -8.15
N GLY A 232 4.55 -5.11 -8.41
CA GLY A 232 4.90 -5.80 -9.65
C GLY A 232 4.15 -7.12 -9.83
N GLY A 233 3.97 -7.89 -8.75
CA GLY A 233 3.14 -9.10 -8.72
C GLY A 233 1.68 -8.80 -9.03
N ALA A 234 1.11 -7.77 -8.39
CA ALA A 234 -0.25 -7.29 -8.66
C ALA A 234 -0.42 -6.85 -10.12
N SER A 235 0.53 -6.09 -10.66
CA SER A 235 0.57 -5.70 -12.08
C SER A 235 0.51 -6.93 -13.00
N ARG A 236 1.31 -7.96 -12.69
CA ARG A 236 1.35 -9.17 -13.48
C ARG A 236 0.05 -9.96 -13.39
N LEU A 237 -0.56 -10.06 -12.21
CA LEU A 237 -1.86 -10.71 -12.01
C LEU A 237 -2.96 -10.01 -12.81
N ILE A 238 -3.03 -8.68 -12.75
CA ILE A 238 -4.00 -7.89 -13.53
C ILE A 238 -3.85 -8.17 -15.03
N GLN A 239 -2.61 -8.21 -15.54
CA GLN A 239 -2.36 -8.54 -16.95
C GLN A 239 -2.80 -9.97 -17.30
N LEU A 240 -2.51 -10.95 -16.45
CA LEU A 240 -2.86 -12.36 -16.70
C LEU A 240 -4.36 -12.63 -16.60
N ARG A 241 -5.09 -11.89 -15.78
CA ARG A 241 -6.56 -11.97 -15.66
C ARG A 241 -7.28 -11.43 -16.90
N GLY A 242 -6.61 -10.59 -17.69
CA GLY A 242 -7.17 -9.97 -18.88
C GLY A 242 -8.10 -8.78 -18.59
N PRO A 243 -8.30 -7.88 -19.56
CA PRO A 243 -9.01 -6.62 -19.36
C PRO A 243 -10.51 -6.81 -19.06
N ASP A 244 -11.13 -7.87 -19.55
CA ASP A 244 -12.58 -8.08 -19.41
C ASP A 244 -13.00 -8.26 -17.95
N ARG A 245 -12.13 -8.85 -17.12
CA ARG A 245 -12.34 -9.00 -15.67
C ARG A 245 -12.37 -7.66 -14.93
N HIS A 246 -11.76 -6.61 -15.49
CA HIS A 246 -11.60 -5.31 -14.85
C HIS A 246 -12.55 -4.24 -15.37
N ARG A 247 -13.63 -4.63 -16.08
CA ARG A 247 -14.60 -3.69 -16.66
C ARG A 247 -15.62 -3.13 -15.67
N SER A 248 -15.93 -3.86 -14.60
CA SER A 248 -16.95 -3.47 -13.62
C SER A 248 -16.71 -4.05 -12.23
N GLY A 249 -17.43 -3.55 -11.24
CA GLY A 249 -17.46 -4.11 -9.89
C GLY A 249 -16.12 -4.06 -9.15
N PHE A 250 -15.91 -5.06 -8.28
CA PHE A 250 -14.78 -5.12 -7.36
C PHE A 250 -13.41 -5.11 -8.06
N ASP A 251 -13.26 -5.91 -9.12
CA ASP A 251 -12.04 -6.00 -9.91
C ASP A 251 -11.70 -4.69 -10.64
N CYS A 252 -12.72 -3.96 -11.11
CA CYS A 252 -12.53 -2.64 -11.72
C CYS A 252 -12.10 -1.61 -10.68
N ALA A 253 -12.71 -1.62 -9.49
CA ALA A 253 -12.35 -0.72 -8.41
C ALA A 253 -10.90 -0.93 -7.93
N MET A 254 -10.49 -2.20 -7.77
CA MET A 254 -9.09 -2.57 -7.48
C MET A 254 -8.15 -2.09 -8.58
N PHE A 255 -8.50 -2.32 -9.85
CA PHE A 255 -7.71 -1.84 -10.98
C PHE A 255 -7.55 -0.32 -10.97
N MET A 256 -8.65 0.42 -10.81
CA MET A 256 -8.62 1.89 -10.82
C MET A 256 -7.77 2.46 -9.71
N ALA A 257 -7.90 1.94 -8.48
CA ALA A 257 -7.05 2.33 -7.36
C ALA A 257 -5.57 1.98 -7.59
N SER A 258 -5.31 0.87 -8.29
CA SER A 258 -3.95 0.41 -8.56
C SER A 258 -3.16 1.24 -9.57
N ARG A 259 -3.83 2.05 -10.41
CA ARG A 259 -3.21 2.73 -11.56
C ARG A 259 -2.01 3.59 -11.17
N GLY A 260 -2.07 4.27 -10.03
CA GLY A 260 -1.01 5.18 -9.56
C GLY A 260 0.35 4.48 -9.43
N TYR A 261 0.42 3.42 -8.61
CA TYR A 261 1.68 2.70 -8.42
C TYR A 261 2.06 1.85 -9.63
N LEU A 262 1.10 1.35 -10.43
CA LEU A 262 1.41 0.66 -11.69
C LEU A 262 2.14 1.57 -12.69
N VAL A 263 1.80 2.85 -12.73
CA VAL A 263 2.53 3.86 -13.53
C VAL A 263 3.92 4.09 -12.93
N CYS A 264 4.03 4.27 -11.62
CA CYS A 264 5.32 4.46 -10.94
C CYS A 264 6.27 3.27 -11.19
N LEU A 265 5.81 2.03 -11.11
CA LEU A 265 6.61 0.83 -11.39
C LEU A 265 7.22 0.81 -12.80
N ASN A 266 6.48 1.30 -13.79
CA ASN A 266 6.95 1.36 -15.17
C ASN A 266 7.89 2.55 -15.42
N ALA A 267 7.82 3.58 -14.58
CA ALA A 267 8.71 4.73 -14.63
C ALA A 267 10.04 4.48 -13.88
N LEU A 268 10.05 3.56 -12.91
CA LEU A 268 11.28 3.13 -12.26
C LEU A 268 12.19 2.45 -13.29
N PRO A 269 13.49 2.80 -13.35
CA PRO A 269 14.42 2.09 -14.21
C PRO A 269 14.37 0.61 -13.83
N ARG A 270 13.99 -0.25 -14.79
CA ARG A 270 14.07 -1.70 -14.61
C ARG A 270 15.50 -2.01 -14.21
N GLN A 271 15.74 -2.27 -12.93
CA GLN A 271 16.99 -2.87 -12.51
C GLN A 271 17.08 -4.18 -13.27
N ARG A 272 18.00 -4.24 -14.25
CA ARG A 272 18.29 -5.47 -14.98
C ARG A 272 18.66 -6.48 -13.89
N ARG A 273 17.79 -7.47 -13.65
CA ARG A 273 18.19 -8.64 -12.86
C ARG A 273 19.45 -9.16 -13.55
N PRO A 274 20.60 -9.30 -12.86
CA PRO A 274 21.75 -9.93 -13.47
C PRO A 274 21.29 -11.32 -13.91
N SER A 275 21.35 -11.55 -15.21
CA SER A 275 21.12 -12.85 -15.82
C SER A 275 22.03 -13.84 -15.11
N ALA A 276 21.44 -14.75 -14.32
CA ALA A 276 22.13 -15.91 -13.80
C ALA A 276 22.70 -16.64 -15.03
N ARG A 277 24.02 -16.59 -15.19
CA ARG A 277 24.72 -17.47 -16.10
C ARG A 277 24.68 -18.84 -15.42
N LEU A 278 23.97 -19.78 -16.04
CA LEU A 278 24.21 -21.21 -15.86
C LEU A 278 25.56 -21.55 -16.48
#